data_AF-I0TEG2-F1
#
_entry.id   AF-I0TEG2-F1
#
_cell.length_a   1.000
_cell.length_b   1.000
_cell.length_c   1.000
_cell.angle_alpha   90.00
_cell.angle_beta   90.00
_cell.angle_gamma   90.00
#
_symmetry.space_group_name_H-M   'P 1'
#
loop_
_entity.id
_entity.type
_entity.pdbx_description
1 polymer ?
#
loop_
_entity_poly.entity_id
_entity_poly.type
_entity_poly.pdbx_seq_one_letter_code
_entity_poly.pdbx_strand_id
1 'polypeptide(L)'
;MKYRTRNIVKGVSAYQLKENWLIHDSGKELRKHELYLNNKNIGVEGVSDYFINKSFILFNKWDGNDSFSYDLKTGKIEVIIHNAQIVSINKYLIYEDTNNVFHYRNNNFVDVFSSKYFFNILEDNYGITYTKTHLSKANFQDEILCQFPLSSLGGTEYEPGKTDKIDKILGIAHGNIWFYTDFGRLVALDLETGNVVKKISGNPSDKNSTYEMTLGLGDCFFRPLDKNIVSVSGFDFQIIDTEQLAVTEQYDFREADPMGIGTYRSIYSPMLQGDYFTFLGIKEEDFGYIRWIGIFDYKARKLVWEYEVISEEVFDETRNQLVPPQPLYMSGNKLYVKDIKGNLHIFEREDI
;
A
#
# COMPACT_ATOMS: atom_id res chain seq x y z
N MET A 1 -19.00 -10.90 12.72
CA MET A 1 -19.20 -9.60 12.04
C MET A 1 -20.09 -9.85 10.82
N LYS A 2 -20.99 -8.96 10.43
CA LYS A 2 -21.85 -9.15 9.24
C LYS A 2 -21.84 -7.92 8.36
N TYR A 3 -21.75 -8.12 7.05
CA TYR A 3 -21.85 -7.09 6.04
C TYR A 3 -22.82 -7.51 4.96
N ARG A 4 -23.47 -6.52 4.33
CA ARG A 4 -24.32 -6.71 3.16
C ARG A 4 -23.87 -5.81 2.03
N THR A 5 -24.09 -6.25 0.79
CA THR A 5 -23.86 -5.45 -0.41
C THR A 5 -24.79 -4.23 -0.39
N ARG A 6 -24.22 -3.03 -0.50
CA ARG A 6 -24.97 -1.77 -0.48
C ARG A 6 -25.09 -1.15 -1.86
N ASN A 7 -23.99 -1.08 -2.59
CA ASN A 7 -23.94 -0.39 -3.88
C ASN A 7 -22.81 -0.93 -4.76
N ILE A 8 -22.97 -0.78 -6.08
CA ILE A 8 -21.94 -1.05 -7.08
C ILE A 8 -21.82 0.19 -7.97
N VAL A 9 -20.66 0.85 -7.94
CA VAL A 9 -20.36 2.01 -8.79
C VAL A 9 -19.60 1.54 -10.01
N LYS A 10 -20.14 1.76 -11.21
CA LYS A 10 -19.53 1.29 -12.47
C LYS A 10 -18.53 2.30 -13.03
N GLY A 11 -17.52 1.80 -13.75
CA GLY A 11 -16.60 2.65 -14.53
C GLY A 11 -15.67 3.50 -13.68
N VAL A 12 -15.37 3.05 -12.45
CA VAL A 12 -14.41 3.71 -11.56
C VAL A 12 -13.00 3.47 -12.07
N SER A 13 -12.22 4.52 -12.31
CA SER A 13 -10.83 4.38 -12.77
C SER A 13 -9.86 4.32 -11.60
N ALA A 14 -9.87 5.31 -10.72
CA ALA A 14 -9.21 5.24 -9.43
C ALA A 14 -10.19 5.62 -8.30
N TYR A 15 -9.81 5.29 -7.07
CA TYR A 15 -10.52 5.76 -5.89
C TYR A 15 -9.56 5.94 -4.72
N GLN A 16 -9.92 6.84 -3.80
CA GLN A 16 -9.25 7.05 -2.52
C GLN A 16 -10.27 7.03 -1.40
N LEU A 17 -9.85 6.49 -0.26
CA LEU A 17 -10.64 6.42 0.96
C LEU A 17 -9.94 7.24 2.04
N LYS A 18 -10.72 8.07 2.73
CA LYS A 18 -10.24 8.78 3.93
C LYS A 18 -11.35 8.97 4.92
N GLU A 19 -11.22 8.35 6.09
CA GLU A 19 -12.22 8.36 7.15
C GLU A 19 -13.59 7.82 6.64
N ASN A 20 -14.55 8.69 6.33
CA ASN A 20 -15.85 8.32 5.78
C ASN A 20 -16.06 8.83 4.35
N TRP A 21 -15.01 9.37 3.73
CA TRP A 21 -15.04 9.90 2.38
C TRP A 21 -14.54 8.86 1.38
N LEU A 22 -15.38 8.61 0.37
CA LEU A 22 -14.99 7.96 -0.87
C LEU A 22 -14.81 9.05 -1.93
N ILE A 23 -13.61 9.18 -2.47
CA ILE A 23 -13.40 9.93 -3.72
C ILE A 23 -13.08 8.95 -4.81
N HIS A 24 -13.71 9.12 -5.96
CA HIS A 24 -13.38 8.34 -7.13
C HIS A 24 -13.55 9.19 -8.37
N ASP A 25 -12.84 8.80 -9.42
CA ASP A 25 -13.01 9.37 -10.75
C ASP A 25 -13.61 8.33 -11.69
N SER A 26 -14.49 8.80 -12.57
CA SER A 26 -15.11 7.94 -13.58
C SER A 26 -15.30 8.70 -14.90
N GLY A 27 -15.22 7.95 -16.00
CA GLY A 27 -15.36 8.49 -17.34
C GLY A 27 -14.92 7.48 -18.39
N LYS A 28 -15.35 7.68 -19.65
CA LYS A 28 -14.94 6.82 -20.77
C LYS A 28 -13.60 7.23 -21.38
N GLU A 29 -13.28 8.52 -21.33
CA GLU A 29 -12.05 9.09 -21.87
C GLU A 29 -11.24 9.65 -20.70
N LEU A 30 -9.96 9.25 -20.57
CA LEU A 30 -9.07 9.64 -19.47
C LEU A 30 -9.08 11.15 -19.18
N ARG A 31 -9.10 11.99 -20.23
CA ARG A 31 -9.10 13.46 -20.10
C ARG A 31 -10.46 14.08 -19.75
N LYS A 32 -11.51 13.28 -19.66
CA LYS A 32 -12.87 13.68 -19.30
C LYS A 32 -13.38 12.96 -18.06
N HIS A 33 -12.48 12.40 -17.26
CA HIS A 33 -12.87 11.82 -15.98
C HIS A 33 -13.42 12.92 -15.08
N GLU A 34 -14.59 12.66 -14.51
CA GLU A 34 -15.23 13.53 -13.53
C GLU A 34 -14.94 13.00 -12.13
N LEU A 35 -14.75 13.90 -11.17
CA LEU A 35 -14.51 13.56 -9.78
C LEU A 35 -15.82 13.48 -8.98
N TYR A 36 -15.91 12.45 -8.15
CA TYR A 36 -17.05 12.18 -7.30
C TYR A 36 -16.61 12.13 -5.85
N LEU A 37 -17.36 12.78 -4.96
CA LEU A 37 -17.22 12.69 -3.52
C LEU A 37 -18.46 12.02 -2.93
N ASN A 38 -18.29 10.88 -2.27
CA ASN A 38 -19.38 10.06 -1.73
C ASN A 38 -20.48 9.78 -2.77
N ASN A 39 -20.06 9.45 -4.00
CA ASN A 39 -20.93 9.20 -5.17
C ASN A 39 -21.71 10.43 -5.67
N LYS A 40 -21.37 11.64 -5.21
CA LYS A 40 -21.89 12.88 -5.77
C LYS A 40 -20.84 13.52 -6.66
N ASN A 41 -21.18 13.79 -7.92
CA ASN A 41 -20.33 14.56 -8.83
C ASN A 41 -20.10 15.96 -8.22
N ILE A 42 -18.84 16.39 -8.13
CA ILE A 42 -18.46 17.68 -7.53
C ILE A 42 -18.11 18.76 -8.58
N GLY A 43 -18.38 18.52 -9.85
CA GLY A 43 -18.17 19.47 -10.95
C GLY A 43 -16.71 19.66 -11.34
N VAL A 44 -15.86 18.68 -11.04
CA VAL A 44 -14.44 18.68 -11.42
C VAL A 44 -14.23 17.67 -12.54
N GLU A 45 -13.77 18.13 -13.70
CA GLU A 45 -13.47 17.29 -14.87
C GLU A 45 -12.00 17.38 -15.27
N GLY A 46 -11.53 16.36 -15.97
CA GLY A 46 -10.20 16.31 -16.56
C GLY A 46 -9.09 16.16 -15.54
N VAL A 47 -9.38 15.48 -14.44
CA VAL A 47 -8.43 15.22 -13.35
C VAL A 47 -7.37 14.23 -13.81
N SER A 48 -6.09 14.58 -13.64
CA SER A 48 -4.98 13.66 -13.88
C SER A 48 -4.57 12.92 -12.61
N ASP A 49 -4.54 13.64 -11.49
CA ASP A 49 -4.26 13.10 -10.15
C ASP A 49 -5.08 13.85 -9.11
N TYR A 50 -5.41 13.17 -8.01
CA TYR A 50 -6.10 13.78 -6.88
C TYR A 50 -5.70 13.15 -5.56
N PHE A 51 -5.87 13.91 -4.49
CA PHE A 51 -5.49 13.55 -3.14
C PHE A 51 -6.46 14.18 -2.15
N ILE A 52 -6.82 13.46 -1.09
CA ILE A 52 -7.74 13.97 -0.06
C ILE A 52 -7.04 14.24 1.27
N ASN A 53 -7.26 15.45 1.81
CA ASN A 53 -6.93 15.80 3.18
C ASN A 53 -8.21 16.05 4.02
N LYS A 54 -8.06 16.49 5.28
CA LYS A 54 -9.22 16.66 6.19
C LYS A 54 -10.25 17.69 5.70
N SER A 55 -9.82 18.70 4.95
CA SER A 55 -10.66 19.84 4.58
C SER A 55 -10.74 20.07 3.07
N PHE A 56 -9.84 19.47 2.29
CA PHE A 56 -9.68 19.73 0.87
C PHE A 56 -9.42 18.46 0.07
N ILE A 57 -9.86 18.48 -1.18
CA ILE A 57 -9.34 17.62 -2.24
C ILE A 57 -8.34 18.45 -3.04
N LEU A 58 -7.12 17.98 -3.15
CA LEU A 58 -6.10 18.60 -3.99
C LEU A 58 -5.99 17.79 -5.27
N PHE A 59 -5.90 18.46 -6.43
CA PHE A 59 -5.90 17.76 -7.71
C PHE A 59 -5.20 18.56 -8.82
N ASN A 60 -4.75 17.83 -9.83
CA ASN A 60 -4.18 18.36 -11.06
C ASN A 60 -5.15 18.15 -12.22
N LYS A 61 -4.93 18.84 -13.35
CA LYS A 61 -5.69 18.64 -14.59
C LYS A 61 -4.77 18.24 -15.74
N TRP A 62 -5.27 17.39 -16.64
CA TRP A 62 -4.52 16.88 -17.80
C TRP A 62 -3.98 17.98 -18.73
N ASP A 63 -4.78 19.01 -18.99
CA ASP A 63 -4.43 20.07 -19.95
C ASP A 63 -3.99 21.37 -19.24
N GLY A 64 -3.49 21.26 -18.00
CA GLY A 64 -3.03 22.41 -17.21
C GLY A 64 -1.81 22.11 -16.34
N ASN A 65 -1.00 23.14 -16.13
CA ASN A 65 0.16 23.06 -15.23
C ASN A 65 -0.14 23.64 -13.84
N ASP A 66 -1.40 23.94 -13.54
CA ASP A 66 -1.79 24.47 -12.24
C ASP A 66 -2.29 23.34 -11.33
N SER A 67 -2.06 23.51 -10.03
CA SER A 67 -2.60 22.65 -8.98
C SER A 67 -3.80 23.34 -8.32
N PHE A 68 -4.85 22.57 -8.05
CA PHE A 68 -6.11 23.05 -7.54
C PHE A 68 -6.44 22.46 -6.17
N SER A 69 -7.27 23.17 -5.42
CA SER A 69 -7.96 22.65 -4.24
C SER A 69 -9.47 22.76 -4.41
N TYR A 70 -10.20 21.80 -3.88
CA TYR A 70 -11.64 21.80 -3.68
C TYR A 70 -11.91 21.75 -2.18
N ASP A 71 -12.52 22.79 -1.62
CA ASP A 71 -12.91 22.85 -0.21
C ASP A 71 -14.11 21.93 0.06
N LEU A 72 -13.95 20.95 0.96
CA LEU A 72 -14.99 19.96 1.29
C LEU A 72 -16.22 20.57 1.97
N LYS A 73 -16.07 21.72 2.63
CA LYS A 73 -17.14 22.42 3.37
C LYS A 73 -17.89 23.40 2.48
N THR A 74 -17.19 24.19 1.67
CA THR A 74 -17.80 25.24 0.86
C THR A 74 -18.06 24.82 -0.58
N GLY A 75 -17.42 23.75 -1.06
CA GLY A 75 -17.46 23.31 -2.46
C GLY A 75 -16.74 24.27 -3.41
N LYS A 76 -15.89 25.16 -2.89
CA LYS A 76 -15.18 26.15 -3.69
C LYS A 76 -13.92 25.53 -4.27
N ILE A 77 -13.65 25.81 -5.54
CA ILE A 77 -12.40 25.45 -6.22
C ILE A 77 -11.49 26.67 -6.27
N GLU A 78 -10.23 26.49 -5.88
CA GLU A 78 -9.19 27.53 -5.95
C GLU A 78 -7.92 26.96 -6.58
N VAL A 79 -7.22 27.79 -7.35
CA VAL A 79 -5.84 27.49 -7.76
C VAL A 79 -4.95 27.71 -6.54
N ILE A 80 -4.17 26.70 -6.17
CA ILE A 80 -3.26 26.79 -5.02
C ILE A 80 -1.82 27.01 -5.43
N ILE A 81 -1.43 26.57 -6.63
CA ILE A 81 -0.10 26.76 -7.20
C ILE A 81 -0.23 26.90 -8.72
N HIS A 82 0.46 27.90 -9.27
CA HIS A 82 0.57 28.08 -10.72
C HIS A 82 1.83 27.40 -11.26
N ASN A 83 1.75 26.78 -12.44
CA ASN A 83 2.87 26.15 -13.14
C ASN A 83 3.61 25.04 -12.36
N ALA A 84 2.91 24.33 -11.48
CA ALA A 84 3.38 23.10 -10.85
C ALA A 84 2.23 22.11 -10.62
N GLN A 85 2.56 20.81 -10.66
CA GLN A 85 1.62 19.70 -10.44
C GLN A 85 1.93 18.97 -9.12
N ILE A 86 0.91 18.61 -8.35
CA ILE A 86 1.08 17.82 -7.13
C ILE A 86 1.35 16.36 -7.50
N VAL A 87 2.42 15.78 -6.99
CA VAL A 87 2.79 14.38 -7.30
C VAL A 87 2.66 13.44 -6.10
N SER A 88 2.59 13.97 -4.86
CA SER A 88 2.39 13.15 -3.66
C SER A 88 1.95 13.97 -2.44
N ILE A 89 1.18 13.34 -1.54
CA ILE A 89 0.72 13.91 -0.26
C ILE A 89 0.99 12.93 0.88
N ASN A 90 1.88 13.29 1.81
CA ASN A 90 2.06 12.64 3.11
C ASN A 90 1.99 13.72 4.23
N LYS A 91 2.83 13.68 5.28
CA LYS A 91 3.10 14.85 6.14
C LYS A 91 3.59 16.08 5.36
N TYR A 92 3.99 15.90 4.09
CA TYR A 92 4.54 16.92 3.20
C TYR A 92 3.84 16.87 1.85
N LEU A 93 3.65 18.04 1.23
CA LEU A 93 3.16 18.17 -0.15
C LEU A 93 4.36 18.19 -1.08
N ILE A 94 4.40 17.30 -2.07
CA ILE A 94 5.44 17.27 -3.12
C ILE A 94 4.82 17.73 -4.45
N TYR A 95 5.46 18.69 -5.11
CA TYR A 95 5.07 19.14 -6.46
C TYR A 95 6.22 19.05 -7.46
N GLU A 96 5.90 18.80 -8.73
CA GLU A 96 6.82 18.82 -9.87
C GLU A 96 6.55 20.09 -10.68
N ASP A 97 7.59 20.88 -10.95
CA ASP A 97 7.50 22.06 -11.81
C ASP A 97 7.79 21.75 -13.29
N THR A 98 7.71 22.77 -14.15
CA THR A 98 7.92 22.64 -15.60
C THR A 98 9.34 22.20 -16.01
N ASN A 99 10.30 22.19 -15.09
CA ASN A 99 11.68 21.73 -15.30
C ASN A 99 11.91 20.30 -14.74
N ASN A 100 10.86 19.60 -14.33
CA ASN A 100 10.92 18.29 -13.65
C ASN A 100 11.70 18.34 -12.32
N VAL A 101 11.62 19.48 -11.64
CA VAL A 101 12.21 19.73 -10.32
C VAL A 101 11.12 19.47 -9.28
N PHE A 102 11.40 18.57 -8.33
CA PHE A 102 10.50 18.25 -7.22
C PHE A 102 10.71 19.23 -6.06
N HIS A 103 9.62 19.68 -5.45
CA HIS A 103 9.65 20.67 -4.37
C HIS A 103 8.78 20.21 -3.20
N TYR A 104 9.21 20.53 -1.98
CA TYR A 104 8.50 20.22 -0.73
C TYR A 104 7.86 21.48 -0.14
N ARG A 105 6.61 21.40 0.32
CA ARG A 105 5.99 22.49 1.10
C ARG A 105 5.57 22.04 2.49
N ASN A 106 6.31 22.51 3.50
CA ASN A 106 5.83 22.66 4.88
C ASN A 106 5.60 24.16 5.12
N ASN A 107 4.68 24.56 6.01
CA ASN A 107 4.37 25.98 6.28
C ASN A 107 5.51 26.77 6.98
N ASN A 108 6.75 26.30 6.90
CA ASN A 108 8.00 27.05 6.93
C ASN A 108 9.16 26.14 6.51
N PHE A 109 10.24 26.74 5.96
CA PHE A 109 11.45 26.15 5.37
C PHE A 109 11.36 25.79 3.88
N VAL A 110 11.27 26.88 3.12
CA VAL A 110 11.51 27.15 1.69
C VAL A 110 12.58 26.26 1.03
N ASP A 111 12.16 25.58 -0.04
CA ASP A 111 12.87 25.22 -1.29
C ASP A 111 14.18 24.43 -1.24
N VAL A 112 14.19 23.21 -0.70
CA VAL A 112 15.35 22.33 -0.88
C VAL A 112 14.98 20.92 -1.34
N PHE A 113 15.56 20.54 -2.48
CA PHE A 113 15.73 19.21 -3.09
C PHE A 113 14.81 18.79 -4.24
N SER A 114 15.27 19.16 -5.43
CA SER A 114 14.81 18.70 -6.73
C SER A 114 15.57 17.47 -7.21
N SER A 115 15.09 16.25 -6.98
CA SER A 115 15.46 15.10 -7.82
C SER A 115 14.66 13.83 -7.55
N LYS A 116 14.72 12.91 -8.53
CA LYS A 116 14.03 11.64 -8.80
C LYS A 116 14.07 10.54 -7.71
N TYR A 117 14.17 10.87 -6.44
CA TYR A 117 14.32 9.89 -5.36
C TYR A 117 13.10 9.87 -4.45
N PHE A 118 12.59 8.67 -4.15
CA PHE A 118 11.55 8.49 -3.14
C PHE A 118 12.15 8.82 -1.77
N PHE A 119 11.64 9.90 -1.17
CA PHE A 119 12.13 10.44 0.09
C PHE A 119 11.11 10.18 1.20
N ASN A 120 11.52 9.44 2.23
CA ASN A 120 10.78 9.41 3.50
C ASN A 120 11.53 10.32 4.48
N ILE A 121 10.90 11.44 4.85
CA ILE A 121 11.38 12.29 5.96
C ILE A 121 11.05 11.54 7.25
N LEU A 122 12.10 11.18 7.98
CA LEU A 122 11.98 10.31 9.16
C LEU A 122 12.24 11.07 10.46
N GLU A 123 13.13 12.07 10.43
CA GLU A 123 13.40 12.97 11.56
C GLU A 123 13.73 14.39 11.06
N ASP A 124 13.70 15.38 11.97
CA ASP A 124 13.83 16.81 11.65
C ASP A 124 15.20 17.21 11.04
N ASN A 125 16.21 16.32 11.07
CA ASN A 125 17.57 16.61 10.60
C ASN A 125 18.10 15.70 9.47
N TYR A 126 17.40 14.63 9.09
CA TYR A 126 17.80 13.76 7.97
C TYR A 126 16.60 13.06 7.32
N GLY A 127 16.81 12.56 6.10
CA GLY A 127 15.87 11.67 5.43
C GLY A 127 16.52 10.44 4.81
N ILE A 128 15.68 9.55 4.32
CA ILE A 128 16.08 8.34 3.62
C ILE A 128 15.67 8.45 2.16
N THR A 129 16.64 8.17 1.29
CA THR A 129 16.50 8.10 -0.16
C THR A 129 16.93 6.72 -0.62
N TYR A 130 16.31 6.21 -1.68
CA TYR A 130 16.75 4.97 -2.31
C TYR A 130 16.63 5.02 -3.83
N THR A 131 17.47 4.22 -4.46
CA THR A 131 17.59 4.04 -5.90
C THR A 131 17.47 2.55 -6.23
N LYS A 132 17.59 2.19 -7.51
CA LYS A 132 17.67 0.77 -7.91
C LYS A 132 18.93 0.07 -7.38
N THR A 133 19.91 0.80 -6.87
CA THR A 133 21.22 0.25 -6.48
C THR A 133 21.62 0.53 -5.05
N HIS A 134 21.05 1.55 -4.40
CA HIS A 134 21.47 1.98 -3.06
C HIS A 134 20.29 2.47 -2.22
N LEU A 135 20.38 2.29 -0.91
CA LEU A 135 19.65 3.06 0.10
C LEU A 135 20.64 4.02 0.77
N SER A 136 20.26 5.28 0.95
CA SER A 136 21.13 6.28 1.57
C SER A 136 20.38 7.07 2.64
N LYS A 137 21.10 7.42 3.70
CA LYS A 137 20.69 8.43 4.68
C LYS A 137 21.40 9.72 4.32
N ALA A 138 20.65 10.81 4.19
CA ALA A 138 21.19 12.12 3.86
C ALA A 138 20.64 13.17 4.81
N ASN A 139 21.47 14.14 5.21
CA ASN A 139 20.99 15.30 5.94
C ASN A 139 20.28 16.28 4.97
N PHE A 140 19.64 17.30 5.53
CA PHE A 140 18.97 18.34 4.76
C PHE A 140 19.92 19.41 4.20
N GLN A 141 21.22 19.12 4.12
CA GLN A 141 22.26 19.94 3.49
C GLN A 141 22.95 19.18 2.33
N ASP A 142 22.28 18.19 1.72
CA ASP A 142 22.81 17.32 0.64
C ASP A 142 23.97 16.40 1.02
N GLU A 143 24.31 16.27 2.31
CA GLU A 143 25.38 15.37 2.73
C GLU A 143 24.85 13.95 2.89
N ILE A 144 25.41 13.00 2.13
CA ILE A 144 25.17 11.57 2.34
C ILE A 144 25.91 11.15 3.61
N LEU A 145 25.14 10.87 4.66
CA LEU A 145 25.64 10.45 5.97
C LEU A 145 26.06 8.97 5.94
N CYS A 146 25.27 8.12 5.27
CA CYS A 146 25.60 6.72 5.06
C CYS A 146 24.92 6.19 3.80
N GLN A 147 25.50 5.14 3.20
CA GLN A 147 24.97 4.51 2.01
C GLN A 147 25.15 3.00 2.06
N PHE A 148 24.08 2.28 1.71
CA PHE A 148 24.02 0.83 1.69
C PHE A 148 23.79 0.34 0.25
N PRO A 149 24.71 -0.46 -0.33
CA PRO A 149 24.56 -1.01 -1.66
C PRO A 149 23.60 -2.21 -1.66
N LEU A 150 22.55 -2.17 -2.48
CA LEU A 150 21.57 -3.26 -2.60
C LEU A 150 22.16 -4.53 -3.23
N SER A 151 23.27 -4.42 -3.95
CA SER A 151 24.01 -5.58 -4.48
C SER A 151 24.52 -6.51 -3.36
N SER A 152 24.70 -5.99 -2.14
CA SER A 152 25.10 -6.79 -0.97
C SER A 152 24.01 -7.76 -0.48
N LEU A 153 22.77 -7.58 -0.94
CA LEU A 153 21.66 -8.49 -0.64
C LEU A 153 21.76 -9.80 -1.45
N GLY A 154 22.52 -9.80 -2.55
CA GLY A 154 22.74 -10.97 -3.40
C GLY A 154 21.57 -11.28 -4.34
N GLY A 155 21.86 -12.12 -5.34
CA GLY A 155 20.84 -12.66 -6.25
C GLY A 155 20.04 -13.81 -5.64
N THR A 156 19.15 -14.43 -6.42
CA THR A 156 18.49 -15.71 -6.10
C THR A 156 19.17 -16.85 -6.85
N GLU A 157 18.78 -18.11 -6.61
CA GLU A 157 19.32 -19.25 -7.37
C GLU A 157 18.95 -19.18 -8.87
N TYR A 158 17.81 -18.57 -9.19
CA TYR A 158 17.31 -18.37 -10.55
C TYR A 158 17.91 -17.13 -11.21
N GLU A 159 18.27 -16.11 -10.42
CA GLU A 159 18.84 -14.86 -10.90
C GLU A 159 20.12 -14.47 -10.11
N PRO A 160 21.19 -15.29 -10.14
CA PRO A 160 22.34 -15.15 -9.22
C PRO A 160 23.15 -13.87 -9.42
N GLY A 161 23.14 -13.32 -10.63
CA GLY A 161 23.83 -12.06 -10.97
C GLY A 161 22.96 -10.81 -10.84
N LYS A 162 21.68 -10.95 -10.48
CA LYS A 162 20.75 -9.82 -10.43
C LYS A 162 20.80 -9.16 -9.06
N THR A 163 20.88 -7.84 -9.06
CA THR A 163 20.76 -7.04 -7.84
C THR A 163 19.30 -6.96 -7.44
N ASP A 164 19.04 -7.36 -6.20
CA ASP A 164 17.75 -7.17 -5.54
C ASP A 164 17.40 -5.68 -5.43
N LYS A 165 16.12 -5.36 -5.25
CA LYS A 165 15.63 -3.98 -5.18
C LYS A 165 14.70 -3.81 -4.01
N ILE A 166 14.59 -2.58 -3.53
CA ILE A 166 13.59 -2.21 -2.53
C ILE A 166 12.23 -2.17 -3.22
N ASP A 167 11.32 -3.01 -2.73
CA ASP A 167 9.89 -2.93 -3.05
C ASP A 167 9.25 -1.85 -2.17
N LYS A 168 9.50 -1.91 -0.85
CA LYS A 168 8.83 -1.05 0.12
C LYS A 168 9.71 -0.70 1.32
N ILE A 169 9.80 0.58 1.66
CA ILE A 169 10.28 1.03 2.98
C ILE A 169 9.13 0.88 3.98
N LEU A 170 9.35 0.14 5.07
CA LEU A 170 8.32 -0.15 6.06
C LEU A 170 8.27 0.91 7.17
N GLY A 171 9.43 1.30 7.69
CA GLY A 171 9.52 2.28 8.77
C GLY A 171 10.83 2.18 9.56
N ILE A 172 10.91 2.97 10.63
CA ILE A 172 12.00 2.90 11.61
C ILE A 172 11.47 2.37 12.92
N ALA A 173 12.22 1.43 13.50
CA ALA A 173 11.95 0.90 14.83
C ALA A 173 13.27 0.56 15.54
N HIS A 174 13.36 0.96 16.81
CA HIS A 174 14.48 0.65 17.70
C HIS A 174 15.86 0.93 17.08
N GLY A 175 16.01 2.09 16.43
CA GLY A 175 17.27 2.51 15.80
C GLY A 175 17.55 1.90 14.42
N ASN A 176 16.63 1.10 13.87
CA ASN A 176 16.80 0.41 12.60
C ASN A 176 15.79 0.87 11.55
N ILE A 177 16.23 1.04 10.30
CA ILE A 177 15.34 1.14 9.15
C ILE A 177 15.02 -0.26 8.60
N TRP A 178 13.74 -0.52 8.40
CA TRP A 178 13.24 -1.77 7.85
C TRP A 178 12.68 -1.58 6.45
N PHE A 179 13.05 -2.48 5.54
CA PHE A 179 12.54 -2.49 4.18
C PHE A 179 12.37 -3.91 3.65
N TYR A 180 11.43 -4.04 2.72
CA TYR A 180 11.12 -5.27 2.00
C TYR A 180 11.62 -5.18 0.55
N THR A 181 12.04 -6.32 0.00
CA THR A 181 12.67 -6.39 -1.32
C THR A 181 11.85 -7.15 -2.36
N ASP A 182 12.13 -6.91 -3.65
CA ASP A 182 11.52 -7.62 -4.78
C ASP A 182 11.71 -9.14 -4.71
N PHE A 183 12.82 -9.61 -4.13
CA PHE A 183 13.07 -11.05 -3.93
C PHE A 183 12.42 -11.64 -2.67
N GLY A 184 11.58 -10.86 -1.98
CA GLY A 184 10.79 -11.32 -0.85
C GLY A 184 11.57 -11.38 0.46
N ARG A 185 12.56 -10.50 0.64
CA ARG A 185 13.40 -10.45 1.84
C ARG A 185 13.05 -9.25 2.70
N LEU A 186 13.13 -9.43 4.01
CA LEU A 186 13.00 -8.38 5.00
C LEU A 186 14.38 -8.05 5.58
N VAL A 187 14.78 -6.79 5.49
CA VAL A 187 16.12 -6.33 5.89
C VAL A 187 16.00 -5.17 6.87
N ALA A 188 16.83 -5.22 7.91
CA ALA A 188 17.03 -4.12 8.86
C ALA A 188 18.45 -3.59 8.73
N LEU A 189 18.59 -2.27 8.62
CA LEU A 189 19.87 -1.58 8.73
C LEU A 189 19.88 -0.71 9.98
N ASP A 190 21.00 -0.69 10.67
CA ASP A 190 21.27 0.25 11.74
C ASP A 190 21.31 1.67 11.15
N LEU A 191 20.52 2.58 11.73
CA LEU A 191 20.31 3.90 11.15
C LEU A 191 21.49 4.86 11.39
N GLU A 192 22.35 4.58 12.36
CA GLU A 192 23.53 5.40 12.65
C GLU A 192 24.69 5.02 11.75
N THR A 193 24.93 3.72 11.58
CA THR A 193 26.09 3.17 10.90
C THR A 193 25.80 2.73 9.45
N GLY A 194 24.55 2.49 9.10
CA GLY A 194 24.14 1.94 7.81
C GLY A 194 24.44 0.45 7.63
N ASN A 195 24.89 -0.24 8.69
CA ASN A 195 25.25 -1.65 8.66
C ASN A 195 24.00 -2.55 8.71
N VAL A 196 24.11 -3.73 8.10
CA VAL A 196 23.04 -4.75 8.17
C VAL A 196 22.96 -5.32 9.58
N VAL A 197 21.78 -5.23 10.18
CA VAL A 197 21.47 -5.76 11.52
C VAL A 197 20.72 -7.08 11.42
N LYS A 198 19.78 -7.18 10.48
CA LYS A 198 18.96 -8.39 10.30
C LYS A 198 18.61 -8.61 8.84
N LYS A 199 18.55 -9.88 8.47
CA LYS A 199 18.08 -10.36 7.16
C LYS A 199 17.21 -11.59 7.38
N ILE A 200 15.94 -11.51 6.99
CA ILE A 200 14.96 -12.59 7.08
C ILE A 200 14.47 -12.89 5.67
N SER A 201 14.33 -14.17 5.33
CA SER A 201 13.80 -14.60 4.04
C SER A 201 12.84 -15.77 4.20
N GLY A 202 11.74 -15.73 3.46
CA GLY A 202 10.90 -16.91 3.22
C GLY A 202 11.27 -17.64 1.93
N ASN A 203 12.24 -17.13 1.17
CA ASN A 203 12.57 -17.65 -0.15
C ASN A 203 13.51 -18.85 -0.06
N PRO A 204 13.14 -20.05 -0.57
CA PRO A 204 14.00 -21.23 -0.51
C PRO A 204 15.40 -21.03 -1.11
N SER A 205 15.55 -20.14 -2.09
CA SER A 205 16.84 -19.82 -2.71
C SER A 205 17.86 -19.22 -1.71
N ASP A 206 17.40 -18.65 -0.59
CA ASP A 206 18.26 -18.03 0.42
C ASP A 206 18.75 -18.99 1.51
N LYS A 207 18.35 -20.27 1.46
CA LYS A 207 18.64 -21.28 2.49
C LYS A 207 20.14 -21.48 2.76
N ASN A 208 20.99 -21.28 1.75
CA ASN A 208 22.45 -21.41 1.86
C ASN A 208 23.16 -20.06 2.01
N SER A 209 22.41 -18.99 2.28
CA SER A 209 22.89 -17.62 2.44
C SER A 209 22.92 -17.21 3.91
N THR A 210 23.20 -15.95 4.18
CA THR A 210 23.23 -15.37 5.55
C THR A 210 21.87 -14.85 6.01
N TYR A 211 20.78 -15.32 5.41
CA TYR A 211 19.40 -14.96 5.77
C TYR A 211 18.87 -15.92 6.83
N GLU A 212 18.14 -15.39 7.81
CA GLU A 212 17.32 -16.20 8.70
C GLU A 212 16.07 -16.67 7.95
N MET A 213 15.86 -17.98 7.90
CA MET A 213 14.72 -18.56 7.20
C MET A 213 13.47 -18.54 8.07
N THR A 214 12.32 -18.21 7.47
CA THR A 214 10.99 -18.27 8.09
C THR A 214 9.98 -19.03 7.20
N LEU A 215 8.76 -19.31 7.70
CA LEU A 215 7.72 -20.07 6.98
C LEU A 215 7.38 -19.48 5.61
N GLY A 216 7.41 -18.15 5.51
CA GLY A 216 7.18 -17.44 4.25
C GLY A 216 6.90 -15.96 4.46
N LEU A 217 7.66 -15.07 3.82
CA LEU A 217 7.34 -13.65 3.85
C LEU A 217 6.40 -13.30 2.70
N GLY A 218 5.29 -12.63 3.01
CA GLY A 218 4.44 -11.99 2.03
C GLY A 218 4.43 -10.48 2.20
N ASP A 219 3.27 -9.87 2.02
CA ASP A 219 3.09 -8.44 2.24
C ASP A 219 3.41 -8.07 3.68
N CYS A 220 4.35 -7.14 3.84
CA CYS A 220 4.81 -6.68 5.14
C CYS A 220 4.20 -5.32 5.50
N PHE A 221 3.73 -5.21 6.75
CA PHE A 221 3.06 -4.03 7.30
C PHE A 221 3.76 -3.61 8.60
N PHE A 222 4.22 -2.37 8.65
CA PHE A 222 4.69 -1.77 9.89
C PHE A 222 3.50 -1.40 10.78
N ARG A 223 3.50 -1.83 12.03
CA ARG A 223 2.45 -1.52 13.01
C ARG A 223 2.93 -0.39 13.94
N PRO A 224 2.45 0.85 13.78
CA PRO A 224 3.00 1.98 14.53
C PRO A 224 2.79 1.89 16.06
N LEU A 225 1.79 1.13 16.52
CA LEU A 225 1.43 1.03 17.93
C LEU A 225 2.54 0.40 18.78
N ASP A 226 3.15 -0.66 18.28
CA ASP A 226 4.21 -1.42 18.97
C ASP A 226 5.48 -1.54 18.13
N LYS A 227 5.53 -0.90 16.97
CA LYS A 227 6.66 -0.87 16.03
C LYS A 227 7.06 -2.23 15.48
N ASN A 228 6.19 -3.24 15.60
CA ASN A 228 6.43 -4.56 15.02
C ASN A 228 6.05 -4.60 13.55
N ILE A 229 6.55 -5.62 12.85
CA ILE A 229 6.21 -5.86 11.45
C ILE A 229 5.33 -7.10 11.38
N VAL A 230 4.19 -6.98 10.72
CA VAL A 230 3.31 -8.10 10.40
C VAL A 230 3.60 -8.52 8.96
N SER A 231 3.81 -9.80 8.71
CA SER A 231 3.90 -10.35 7.36
C SER A 231 2.72 -11.29 7.11
N VAL A 232 2.06 -11.13 5.97
CA VAL A 232 0.93 -11.97 5.55
C VAL A 232 1.24 -12.52 4.17
N SER A 233 1.50 -13.82 4.08
CA SER A 233 1.70 -14.54 2.82
C SER A 233 0.37 -15.11 2.30
N GLY A 234 0.41 -15.83 1.18
CA GLY A 234 -0.76 -16.57 0.68
C GLY A 234 -1.21 -17.70 1.62
N PHE A 235 -0.36 -18.10 2.57
CA PHE A 235 -0.53 -19.30 3.40
C PHE A 235 -0.22 -19.09 4.90
N ASP A 236 0.54 -18.04 5.24
CA ASP A 236 1.11 -17.87 6.57
C ASP A 236 0.90 -16.45 7.09
N PHE A 237 0.87 -16.35 8.42
CA PHE A 237 0.93 -15.09 9.14
C PHE A 237 2.13 -15.10 10.09
N GLN A 238 2.81 -13.96 10.18
CA GLN A 238 3.95 -13.78 11.07
C GLN A 238 4.00 -12.40 11.71
N ILE A 239 4.55 -12.33 12.92
CA ILE A 239 4.95 -11.09 13.58
C ILE A 239 6.46 -11.14 13.80
N ILE A 240 7.13 -10.10 13.31
CA ILE A 240 8.54 -9.82 13.54
C ILE A 240 8.60 -8.76 14.63
N ASP A 241 9.16 -9.14 15.77
CA ASP A 241 9.52 -8.22 16.85
C ASP A 241 10.78 -7.46 16.44
N THR A 242 10.65 -6.15 16.26
CA THR A 242 11.73 -5.31 15.73
C THR A 242 12.75 -4.91 16.80
N GLU A 243 12.43 -5.08 18.09
CA GLU A 243 13.35 -4.86 19.20
C GLU A 243 14.19 -6.12 19.45
N GLN A 244 13.55 -7.29 19.45
CA GLN A 244 14.22 -8.58 19.60
C GLN A 244 14.89 -9.07 18.31
N LEU A 245 14.61 -8.41 17.18
CA LEU A 245 15.09 -8.77 15.85
C LEU A 245 14.75 -10.23 15.49
N ALA A 246 13.53 -10.69 15.81
CA ALA A 246 13.15 -12.09 15.71
C ALA A 246 11.69 -12.27 15.29
N VAL A 247 11.39 -13.40 14.64
CA VAL A 247 10.00 -13.84 14.43
C VAL A 247 9.46 -14.39 15.75
N THR A 248 8.45 -13.72 16.33
CA THR A 248 7.89 -14.07 17.65
C THR A 248 6.54 -14.77 17.57
N GLU A 249 5.83 -14.61 16.47
CA GLU A 249 4.62 -15.35 16.16
C GLU A 249 4.64 -15.81 14.70
N GLN A 250 4.25 -17.06 14.46
CA GLN A 250 4.10 -17.61 13.12
C GLN A 250 3.08 -18.76 13.13
N TYR A 251 2.25 -18.84 12.09
CA TYR A 251 1.35 -19.99 11.87
C TYR A 251 0.90 -20.10 10.41
N ASP A 252 0.63 -21.34 9.98
CA ASP A 252 0.00 -21.70 8.71
C ASP A 252 -1.53 -21.59 8.84
N PHE A 253 -2.20 -21.01 7.85
CA PHE A 253 -3.65 -20.82 7.82
C PHE A 253 -4.46 -22.11 7.84
N ARG A 254 -3.95 -23.18 7.22
CA ARG A 254 -4.60 -24.50 7.17
C ARG A 254 -4.58 -25.21 8.51
N GLU A 255 -3.57 -24.91 9.34
CA GLU A 255 -3.48 -25.46 10.69
C GLU A 255 -4.25 -24.61 11.71
N ALA A 256 -4.13 -23.28 11.60
CA ALA A 256 -4.73 -22.36 12.55
C ALA A 256 -6.26 -22.27 12.42
N ASP A 257 -6.80 -22.30 11.19
CA ASP A 257 -8.23 -22.20 10.93
C ASP A 257 -8.65 -23.05 9.72
N PRO A 258 -8.59 -24.39 9.83
CA PRO A 258 -8.80 -25.33 8.72
C PRO A 258 -10.16 -25.20 8.03
N MET A 259 -11.19 -24.78 8.77
CA MET A 259 -12.56 -24.62 8.27
C MET A 259 -12.92 -23.17 7.92
N GLY A 260 -11.97 -22.24 8.06
CA GLY A 260 -12.12 -20.84 7.70
C GLY A 260 -11.09 -20.44 6.66
N ILE A 261 -10.12 -19.60 7.02
CA ILE A 261 -9.12 -19.14 6.03
C ILE A 261 -8.30 -20.30 5.43
N GLY A 262 -8.16 -21.41 6.16
CA GLY A 262 -7.49 -22.62 5.68
C GLY A 262 -8.17 -23.33 4.51
N THR A 263 -9.43 -22.99 4.18
CA THR A 263 -10.13 -23.54 3.01
C THR A 263 -9.74 -22.85 1.70
N TYR A 264 -9.04 -21.71 1.77
CA TYR A 264 -8.58 -21.00 0.59
C TYR A 264 -7.33 -21.68 0.03
N ARG A 265 -7.32 -21.86 -1.29
CA ARG A 265 -6.13 -22.32 -2.03
C ARG A 265 -4.98 -21.33 -1.87
N SER A 266 -5.27 -20.03 -1.89
CA SER A 266 -4.34 -18.94 -1.60
C SER A 266 -5.13 -17.66 -1.36
N ILE A 267 -4.57 -16.77 -0.55
CA ILE A 267 -5.04 -15.39 -0.41
C ILE A 267 -4.10 -14.42 -1.14
N TYR A 268 -4.61 -13.22 -1.45
CA TYR A 268 -3.94 -12.18 -2.21
C TYR A 268 -4.26 -10.80 -1.67
N SER A 269 -3.34 -9.86 -1.90
CA SER A 269 -3.48 -8.45 -1.54
C SER A 269 -4.01 -8.26 -0.11
N PRO A 270 -3.42 -8.92 0.91
CA PRO A 270 -3.81 -8.68 2.28
C PRO A 270 -3.64 -7.19 2.64
N MET A 271 -4.44 -6.71 3.59
CA MET A 271 -4.31 -5.35 4.10
C MET A 271 -4.57 -5.32 5.60
N LEU A 272 -3.53 -5.00 6.37
CA LEU A 272 -3.61 -4.89 7.83
C LEU A 272 -4.42 -3.66 8.24
N GLN A 273 -5.51 -3.86 8.98
CA GLN A 273 -6.47 -2.81 9.37
C GLN A 273 -6.89 -3.00 10.84
N GLY A 274 -6.03 -2.50 11.72
CA GLY A 274 -6.20 -2.65 13.18
C GLY A 274 -5.88 -4.07 13.64
N ASP A 275 -6.86 -4.71 14.29
CA ASP A 275 -6.75 -6.09 14.79
C ASP A 275 -7.15 -7.15 13.76
N TYR A 276 -7.43 -6.72 12.53
CA TYR A 276 -7.78 -7.59 11.41
C TYR A 276 -6.81 -7.40 10.26
N PHE A 277 -6.74 -8.39 9.37
CA PHE A 277 -6.38 -8.13 7.98
C PHE A 277 -7.53 -8.54 7.07
N THR A 278 -7.69 -7.80 5.99
CA THR A 278 -8.58 -8.18 4.89
C THR A 278 -7.79 -8.85 3.79
N PHE A 279 -8.44 -9.60 2.91
CA PHE A 279 -7.79 -10.26 1.79
C PHE A 279 -8.74 -10.51 0.62
N LEU A 280 -8.17 -10.76 -0.56
CA LEU A 280 -8.85 -11.40 -1.69
C LEU A 280 -8.50 -12.89 -1.71
N GLY A 281 -9.41 -13.75 -2.14
CA GLY A 281 -9.22 -15.20 -2.04
C GLY A 281 -9.62 -15.99 -3.26
N ILE A 282 -8.95 -17.14 -3.42
CA ILE A 282 -9.30 -18.22 -4.33
C ILE A 282 -9.63 -19.45 -3.48
N LYS A 283 -10.82 -20.03 -3.61
CA LYS A 283 -11.11 -21.34 -3.00
C LYS A 283 -10.59 -22.48 -3.88
N GLU A 284 -10.43 -23.68 -3.33
CA GLU A 284 -9.91 -24.82 -4.11
C GLU A 284 -10.78 -25.15 -5.33
N GLU A 285 -12.10 -24.97 -5.22
CA GLU A 285 -13.05 -25.12 -6.32
C GLU A 285 -12.94 -24.05 -7.43
N ASP A 286 -12.25 -22.92 -7.20
CA ASP A 286 -12.28 -21.76 -8.10
C ASP A 286 -11.25 -21.80 -9.23
N PHE A 287 -10.52 -22.90 -9.42
CA PHE A 287 -9.54 -23.13 -10.51
C PHE A 287 -8.62 -21.93 -10.87
N GLY A 288 -8.27 -21.08 -9.89
CA GLY A 288 -7.38 -19.92 -10.07
C GLY A 288 -8.07 -18.56 -10.23
N TYR A 289 -9.38 -18.45 -10.00
CA TYR A 289 -10.11 -17.18 -10.11
C TYR A 289 -10.30 -16.48 -8.77
N ILE A 290 -9.97 -15.19 -8.70
CA ILE A 290 -10.05 -14.40 -7.48
C ILE A 290 -11.43 -13.76 -7.39
N ARG A 291 -12.33 -14.38 -6.63
CA ARG A 291 -13.76 -14.03 -6.58
C ARG A 291 -14.26 -13.74 -5.17
N TRP A 292 -13.46 -14.09 -4.17
CA TRP A 292 -13.83 -13.98 -2.76
C TRP A 292 -13.07 -12.84 -2.07
N ILE A 293 -13.70 -12.30 -1.04
CA ILE A 293 -13.10 -11.38 -0.09
C ILE A 293 -13.31 -11.90 1.33
N GLY A 294 -12.40 -11.56 2.24
CA GLY A 294 -12.51 -11.96 3.64
C GLY A 294 -11.90 -10.98 4.62
N ILE A 295 -12.29 -11.14 5.88
CA ILE A 295 -11.74 -10.45 7.06
C ILE A 295 -11.28 -11.53 8.04
N PHE A 296 -10.02 -11.47 8.42
CA PHE A 296 -9.40 -12.39 9.36
C PHE A 296 -8.96 -11.68 10.63
N ASP A 297 -9.33 -12.23 11.79
CA ASP A 297 -8.85 -11.80 13.09
C ASP A 297 -7.56 -12.56 13.40
N TYR A 298 -6.42 -11.88 13.29
CA TYR A 298 -5.12 -12.54 13.46
C TYR A 298 -4.78 -12.82 14.92
N LYS A 299 -5.41 -12.12 15.88
CA LYS A 299 -5.23 -12.39 17.31
C LYS A 299 -6.05 -13.61 17.73
N ALA A 300 -7.29 -13.71 17.27
CA ALA A 300 -8.14 -14.87 17.48
C ALA A 300 -7.81 -16.06 16.55
N ARG A 301 -6.97 -15.81 15.54
CA ARG A 301 -6.61 -16.76 14.48
C ARG A 301 -7.84 -17.35 13.79
N LYS A 302 -8.80 -16.50 13.43
CA LYS A 302 -10.10 -16.93 12.92
C LYS A 302 -10.61 -16.06 11.78
N LEU A 303 -11.12 -16.69 10.73
CA LEU A 303 -11.93 -16.02 9.70
C LEU A 303 -13.23 -15.53 10.34
N VAL A 304 -13.47 -14.22 10.31
CA VAL A 304 -14.64 -13.61 10.97
C VAL A 304 -15.73 -13.22 10.00
N TRP A 305 -15.41 -13.12 8.71
CA TRP A 305 -16.34 -12.83 7.64
C TRP A 305 -15.73 -13.15 6.27
N GLU A 306 -16.54 -13.64 5.33
CA GLU A 306 -16.19 -13.83 3.92
C GLU A 306 -17.40 -13.56 3.03
N TYR A 307 -17.15 -13.29 1.75
CA TYR A 307 -18.19 -13.11 0.74
C TYR A 307 -17.67 -13.40 -0.68
N GLU A 308 -18.49 -14.07 -1.48
CA GLU A 308 -18.28 -14.26 -2.91
C GLU A 308 -18.77 -13.02 -3.68
N VAL A 309 -17.85 -12.17 -4.10
CA VAL A 309 -18.20 -10.90 -4.77
C VAL A 309 -18.74 -11.14 -6.18
N ILE A 310 -18.16 -12.12 -6.87
CA ILE A 310 -18.45 -12.43 -8.26
C ILE A 310 -18.78 -13.91 -8.34
N SER A 311 -20.02 -14.25 -8.67
CA SER A 311 -20.43 -15.65 -8.83
C SER A 311 -19.71 -16.31 -10.01
N GLU A 312 -19.68 -17.63 -10.00
CA GLU A 312 -19.05 -18.43 -11.06
C GLU A 312 -19.70 -18.14 -12.42
N GLU A 313 -21.03 -18.07 -12.45
CA GLU A 313 -21.81 -17.71 -13.64
C GLU A 313 -21.39 -16.34 -14.22
N VAL A 314 -21.28 -15.31 -13.37
CA VAL A 314 -20.88 -13.97 -13.81
C VAL A 314 -19.43 -13.98 -14.33
N PHE A 315 -18.54 -14.73 -13.67
CA PHE A 315 -17.17 -14.90 -14.15
C PHE A 315 -17.16 -15.58 -15.52
N ASP A 316 -17.90 -16.65 -15.73
CA ASP A 316 -17.88 -17.38 -17.00
C ASP A 316 -18.44 -16.59 -18.16
N GLU A 317 -19.49 -15.80 -17.94
CA GLU A 317 -20.09 -14.95 -18.95
C GLU A 317 -19.23 -13.74 -19.32
N THR A 318 -18.59 -13.11 -18.33
CA THR A 318 -17.99 -11.77 -18.50
C THR A 318 -16.47 -11.74 -18.35
N ARG A 319 -15.89 -12.82 -17.83
CA ARG A 319 -14.50 -12.91 -17.34
C ARG A 319 -14.17 -11.83 -16.31
N ASN A 320 -15.15 -11.44 -15.49
CA ASN A 320 -14.96 -10.48 -14.40
C ASN A 320 -14.37 -11.18 -13.17
N GLN A 321 -13.40 -10.57 -12.51
CA GLN A 321 -12.76 -11.08 -11.29
C GLN A 321 -12.23 -9.90 -10.46
N LEU A 322 -11.87 -10.15 -9.22
CA LEU A 322 -11.20 -9.15 -8.38
C LEU A 322 -9.77 -8.92 -8.87
N VAL A 323 -9.21 -7.75 -8.57
CA VAL A 323 -7.92 -7.30 -9.13
C VAL A 323 -6.86 -7.28 -8.05
N PRO A 324 -5.92 -8.24 -8.00
CA PRO A 324 -4.63 -7.99 -7.36
C PRO A 324 -3.87 -6.94 -8.19
N PRO A 325 -3.19 -5.96 -7.57
CA PRO A 325 -2.88 -5.84 -6.14
C PRO A 325 -3.87 -4.97 -5.34
N GLN A 326 -5.09 -4.71 -5.83
CA GLN A 326 -6.04 -3.81 -5.15
C GLN A 326 -6.70 -4.52 -3.96
N PRO A 327 -6.37 -4.17 -2.71
CA PRO A 327 -6.85 -4.89 -1.55
C PRO A 327 -8.32 -4.52 -1.23
N LEU A 328 -8.93 -5.30 -0.35
CA LEU A 328 -10.20 -4.98 0.28
C LEU A 328 -9.98 -3.92 1.37
N TYR A 329 -10.53 -2.72 1.22
CA TYR A 329 -10.37 -1.65 2.21
C TYR A 329 -11.54 -1.56 3.16
N MET A 330 -11.25 -1.32 4.44
CA MET A 330 -12.21 -1.01 5.50
C MET A 330 -12.17 0.49 5.79
N SER A 331 -13.32 1.16 5.75
CA SER A 331 -13.43 2.58 6.12
C SER A 331 -14.74 2.82 6.86
N GLY A 332 -14.65 3.20 8.13
CA GLY A 332 -15.82 3.34 9.00
C GLY A 332 -16.59 2.01 9.11
N ASN A 333 -17.87 2.02 8.72
CA ASN A 333 -18.72 0.83 8.70
C ASN A 333 -18.78 0.15 7.31
N LYS A 334 -17.90 0.49 6.37
CA LYS A 334 -17.96 0.00 4.98
C LYS A 334 -16.72 -0.76 4.55
N LEU A 335 -16.92 -1.63 3.55
CA LEU A 335 -15.86 -2.28 2.80
C LEU A 335 -15.91 -1.87 1.33
N TYR A 336 -14.75 -1.79 0.70
CA TYR A 336 -14.58 -1.37 -0.69
C TYR A 336 -13.63 -2.32 -1.40
N VAL A 337 -14.07 -2.85 -2.54
CA VAL A 337 -13.21 -3.65 -3.42
C VAL A 337 -13.59 -3.37 -4.87
N LYS A 338 -12.58 -3.34 -5.75
CA LYS A 338 -12.78 -3.07 -7.16
C LYS A 338 -12.48 -4.31 -8.00
N ASP A 339 -13.31 -4.55 -9.00
CA ASP A 339 -13.15 -5.64 -9.96
C ASP A 339 -12.42 -5.20 -11.25
N ILE A 340 -12.08 -6.17 -12.09
CA ILE A 340 -11.28 -5.95 -13.31
C ILE A 340 -12.05 -5.19 -14.40
N LYS A 341 -13.37 -5.11 -14.29
CA LYS A 341 -14.23 -4.33 -15.19
C LYS A 341 -14.42 -2.89 -14.69
N GLY A 342 -13.80 -2.53 -13.57
CA GLY A 342 -13.86 -1.20 -13.02
C GLY A 342 -15.10 -0.93 -12.18
N ASN A 343 -15.80 -1.97 -11.70
CA ASN A 343 -16.88 -1.78 -10.75
C ASN A 343 -16.31 -1.74 -9.33
N LEU A 344 -16.68 -0.71 -8.57
CA LEU A 344 -16.39 -0.59 -7.15
C LEU A 344 -17.57 -1.14 -6.35
N HIS A 345 -17.35 -2.29 -5.71
CA HIS A 345 -18.30 -2.96 -4.83
C HIS A 345 -18.18 -2.38 -3.42
N ILE A 346 -19.31 -1.94 -2.86
CA ILE A 346 -19.39 -1.31 -1.55
C ILE A 346 -20.30 -2.15 -0.64
N PHE A 347 -19.73 -2.61 0.47
CA PHE A 347 -20.45 -3.34 1.53
C PHE A 347 -20.63 -2.46 2.75
N GLU A 348 -21.68 -2.69 3.53
CA GLU A 348 -21.93 -1.99 4.79
C GLU A 348 -22.17 -2.98 5.92
N ARG A 349 -21.56 -2.71 7.08
CA ARG A 349 -21.68 -3.52 8.29
C ARG A 349 -23.11 -3.42 8.79
N GLU A 350 -23.68 -4.57 9.12
CA GLU A 350 -24.97 -4.63 9.79
C GLU A 350 -24.77 -4.24 11.25
N ASP A 351 -25.51 -3.23 11.71
CA ASP A 351 -25.64 -2.95 13.14
C ASP A 351 -26.43 -4.12 13.77
N ILE A 352 -25.81 -4.83 14.72
CA ILE A 352 -26.44 -5.94 15.47
C ILE A 352 -27.11 -5.39 16.71
#